data_AF-A0A924Q152-F1
#
_entry.id   AF-A0A924Q152-F1
#
_cell.length_a   1.000
_cell.length_b   1.000
_cell.length_c   1.000
_cell.angle_alpha   90.00
_cell.angle_beta   90.00
_cell.angle_gamma   90.00
#
_symmetry.space_group_name_H-M   'P 1'
#
loop_
_entity.id
_entity.type
_entity.pdbx_description
1 polymer ?
#
loop_
_entity_poly.entity_id
_entity_poly.type
_entity_poly.pdbx_seq_one_letter_code
_entity_poly.pdbx_strand_id
1 'polypeptide(L)'
;MDVLKLGEPNNFWNAPAYTVNVRGLWYLWGSDGLTKNLHFEKAFILHIANDLAGEPVMIGTRAAPGNNTDLGLIQPGQCLSVSVNDIIGVYVECTSDSVVHCLIY
;
A
#
# COMPACT_ATOMS: atom_id res chain seq x y z
N MET A 1 -6.43 2.16 30.25
CA MET A 1 -6.91 2.25 28.85
C MET A 1 -5.90 3.12 28.14
N ASP A 2 -4.91 2.49 27.52
CA ASP A 2 -3.89 3.21 26.75
C ASP A 2 -4.48 3.63 25.42
N VAL A 3 -4.48 4.94 25.20
CA VAL A 3 -4.87 5.56 23.94
C VAL A 3 -3.74 5.26 22.96
N LEU A 4 -4.02 4.44 21.94
CA LEU A 4 -3.11 4.18 20.84
C LEU A 4 -2.67 5.54 20.27
N LYS A 5 -1.40 5.91 20.49
CA LYS A 5 -0.81 7.08 19.84
C LYS A 5 -0.68 6.76 18.36
N LEU A 6 -1.58 7.32 17.57
CA LEU A 6 -1.51 7.35 16.12
C LEU A 6 -0.18 8.02 15.75
N GLY A 7 0.76 7.27 15.16
CA GLY A 7 2.02 7.84 14.67
C GLY A 7 3.30 7.04 14.87
N GLU A 8 3.30 5.93 15.63
CA GLU A 8 4.50 5.08 15.73
C GLU A 8 4.14 3.62 15.35
N PRO A 9 4.76 3.03 14.30
CA PRO A 9 4.63 1.61 14.00
C PRO A 9 5.45 0.80 15.02
N ASN A 10 5.16 0.97 16.30
CA ASN A 10 5.84 0.27 17.37
C ASN A 10 5.24 -1.11 17.51
N ASN A 11 5.95 -2.15 17.04
CA ASN A 11 6.04 -3.53 17.57
C ASN A 11 4.76 -4.30 18.01
N PHE A 12 3.54 -3.79 17.81
CA PHE A 12 2.30 -4.45 18.21
C PHE A 12 1.77 -5.41 17.14
N TRP A 13 2.23 -5.25 15.90
CA TRP A 13 1.94 -6.17 14.82
C TRP A 13 3.10 -7.18 14.76
N ASN A 14 2.83 -8.47 14.93
CA ASN A 14 3.81 -9.55 14.72
C ASN A 14 4.20 -9.72 13.23
N ALA A 15 4.19 -8.63 12.46
CA ALA A 15 4.25 -8.59 11.01
C ALA A 15 4.96 -7.30 10.56
N PRO A 16 5.78 -7.33 9.49
CA PRO A 16 6.47 -6.16 8.97
C PRO A 16 5.48 -5.06 8.57
N ALA A 17 5.68 -3.86 9.12
CA ALA A 17 4.86 -2.68 8.86
C ALA A 17 5.73 -1.49 8.46
N TYR A 18 5.21 -0.61 7.62
CA TYR A 18 5.88 0.62 7.22
C TYR A 18 4.86 1.69 6.80
N THR A 19 5.33 2.94 6.74
CA THR A 19 4.52 4.09 6.38
C THR A 19 5.15 4.79 5.19
N VAL A 20 4.32 5.23 4.25
CA VAL A 20 4.74 5.96 3.04
C VAL A 20 4.02 7.29 3.00
N ASN A 21 4.78 8.38 2.86
CA ASN A 21 4.23 9.68 2.52
C ASN A 21 4.06 9.73 1.00
N VAL A 22 2.84 10.00 0.54
CA VAL A 22 2.46 9.88 -0.86
C VAL A 22 2.09 11.26 -1.40
N ARG A 23 2.76 11.63 -2.50
CA ARG A 23 2.36 12.73 -3.38
C ARG A 23 2.71 12.38 -4.81
N GLY A 24 1.72 12.44 -5.70
CA GLY A 24 1.77 11.81 -7.02
C GLY A 24 1.71 10.29 -6.91
N LEU A 25 2.24 9.58 -7.91
CA LEU A 25 2.28 8.13 -7.96
C LEU A 25 3.50 7.57 -7.22
N TRP A 26 3.26 6.63 -6.31
CA TRP A 26 4.27 5.91 -5.53
C TRP A 26 3.98 4.41 -5.50
N TYR A 27 4.99 3.59 -5.24
CA TYR A 27 4.81 2.16 -4.98
C TYR A 27 4.77 1.92 -3.48
N LEU A 28 3.65 1.35 -3.01
CA LEU A 28 3.54 0.82 -1.66
C LEU A 28 4.31 -0.49 -1.54
N TRP A 29 4.34 -1.28 -2.61
CA TRP A 29 5.18 -2.46 -2.71
C TRP A 29 5.64 -2.65 -4.16
N GLY A 30 6.84 -3.19 -4.34
CA GLY A 30 7.45 -3.37 -5.67
C GLY A 30 8.04 -2.08 -6.23
N SER A 31 8.20 -2.00 -7.56
CA SER A 31 8.77 -0.83 -8.25
C SER A 31 8.44 -0.84 -9.74
N ASP A 32 8.45 0.34 -10.36
CA ASP A 32 8.32 0.56 -11.79
C ASP A 32 9.45 -0.06 -12.64
N GLY A 33 10.65 -0.22 -12.08
CA GLY A 33 11.81 -0.79 -12.75
C GLY A 33 11.81 -2.31 -12.85
N LEU A 34 10.86 -2.99 -12.19
CA LEU A 34 10.76 -4.44 -12.23
C LEU A 34 10.20 -4.92 -13.58
N THR A 35 10.92 -5.83 -14.23
CA THR A 35 10.63 -6.30 -15.59
C THR A 35 9.92 -7.66 -15.64
N LYS A 36 9.72 -8.31 -14.49
CA LYS A 36 9.11 -9.62 -14.38
C LYS A 36 8.18 -9.66 -13.17
N ASN A 37 6.97 -10.18 -13.38
CA ASN A 37 6.05 -10.48 -12.28
C ASN A 37 6.70 -11.39 -11.25
N LEU A 38 6.61 -10.97 -9.99
CA LEU A 38 7.11 -11.77 -8.87
C LEU A 38 6.02 -12.76 -8.47
N HIS A 39 6.38 -14.03 -8.56
CA HIS A 39 5.53 -15.15 -8.16
C HIS A 39 6.02 -15.67 -6.81
N PHE A 40 5.09 -15.85 -5.87
CA PHE A 40 5.36 -16.39 -4.56
C PHE A 40 4.59 -17.70 -4.39
N GLU A 41 5.27 -18.79 -4.01
CA GLU A 41 4.61 -20.08 -3.72
C GLU A 41 3.52 -19.93 -2.65
N LYS A 42 3.75 -19.02 -1.70
CA LYS A 42 2.75 -18.53 -0.75
C LYS A 42 2.62 -17.02 -0.91
N ALA A 43 1.57 -16.60 -1.61
CA ALA A 43 1.20 -15.19 -1.71
C ALA A 43 1.01 -14.58 -0.31
N PHE A 44 1.45 -13.33 -0.16
CA PHE A 44 1.22 -12.54 1.05
C PHE A 44 0.22 -11.43 0.77
N ILE A 45 -0.39 -10.91 1.82
CA ILE A 45 -1.39 -9.84 1.74
C ILE A 45 -0.73 -8.53 2.18
N LEU A 46 -0.84 -7.50 1.35
CA LEU A 46 -0.53 -6.14 1.73
C LEU A 46 -1.82 -5.48 2.22
N HIS A 47 -1.91 -5.25 3.53
CA HIS A 47 -2.95 -4.41 4.11
C HIS A 47 -2.52 -2.95 4.07
N ILE A 48 -3.40 -2.10 3.57
CA ILE A 48 -3.15 -0.70 3.23
C ILE A 48 -4.20 0.12 3.95
N ALA A 49 -3.79 1.08 4.77
CA ALA A 49 -4.68 2.01 5.45
C ALA A 49 -4.30 3.45 5.08
N ASN A 50 -5.27 4.21 4.59
CA ASN A 50 -5.09 5.64 4.36
C ASN A 50 -5.27 6.37 5.70
N ASP A 51 -4.30 7.19 6.08
CA ASP A 51 -4.37 7.94 7.34
C ASP A 51 -5.60 8.86 7.37
N LEU A 52 -6.15 9.07 8.57
CA LEU A 52 -7.36 9.87 8.75
C LEU A 52 -7.14 11.35 8.42
N ALA A 53 -5.93 11.87 8.62
CA ALA A 53 -5.58 13.25 8.31
C ALA A 53 -5.11 13.45 6.86
N GLY A 54 -5.12 12.39 6.05
CA GLY A 54 -4.71 12.41 4.65
C GLY A 54 -5.81 12.81 3.67
N GLU A 55 -5.47 12.75 2.39
CA GLU A 55 -6.39 12.94 1.27
C GLU A 55 -6.82 11.58 0.68
N PRO A 56 -7.93 11.51 -0.08
CA PRO A 56 -8.29 10.30 -0.81
C PRO A 56 -7.19 9.85 -1.75
N VAL A 57 -6.88 8.55 -1.75
CA VAL A 57 -5.80 7.97 -2.57
C VAL A 57 -6.34 6.93 -3.55
N MET A 58 -5.90 6.97 -4.80
CA MET A 58 -6.16 5.90 -5.78
C MET A 58 -5.18 4.76 -5.53
N ILE A 59 -5.66 3.52 -5.49
CA ILE A 59 -4.82 2.33 -5.35
C ILE A 59 -4.98 1.46 -6.59
N GLY A 60 -3.88 0.83 -6.99
CA GLY A 60 -3.92 -0.18 -8.04
C GLY A 60 -2.73 -1.13 -8.00
N THR A 61 -2.73 -2.08 -8.93
CA THR A 61 -1.63 -3.03 -9.12
C THR A 61 -1.02 -2.88 -10.50
N ARG A 62 0.21 -3.33 -10.65
CA ARG A 62 0.90 -3.35 -11.94
C ARG A 62 1.52 -4.71 -12.20
N ALA A 63 1.41 -5.19 -13.43
CA ALA A 63 2.07 -6.41 -13.92
C ALA A 63 3.04 -6.06 -15.07
N ALA A 64 4.03 -6.93 -15.29
CA ALA A 64 4.99 -6.86 -16.39
C ALA A 64 4.74 -7.96 -17.45
N PRO A 65 4.89 -7.65 -18.75
CA PRO A 65 4.89 -6.31 -19.32
C PRO A 65 3.45 -5.77 -19.27
N GLY A 66 3.22 -4.56 -18.79
CA GLY A 66 1.83 -4.13 -18.68
C GLY A 66 1.53 -2.79 -18.03
N ASN A 67 0.24 -2.47 -18.14
CA ASN A 67 -0.42 -1.28 -17.66
C ASN A 67 -0.84 -1.43 -16.19
N ASN A 68 -1.06 -0.29 -15.56
CA ASN A 68 -1.68 -0.19 -14.25
C ASN A 68 -3.12 -0.70 -14.29
N THR A 69 -3.53 -1.42 -13.25
CA THR A 69 -4.91 -1.81 -12.98
C THR A 69 -5.39 -1.04 -11.76
N ASP A 70 -6.25 -0.05 -11.98
CA ASP A 70 -6.89 0.68 -10.87
C ASP A 70 -7.83 -0.26 -10.11
N LEU A 71 -7.66 -0.33 -8.80
CA LEU A 71 -8.57 -1.05 -7.89
C LEU A 71 -9.64 -0.11 -7.32
N GLY A 72 -9.30 1.16 -7.13
CA GLY A 72 -10.24 2.19 -6.71
C GLY A 72 -9.66 3.19 -5.72
N LEU A 73 -10.52 4.11 -5.28
CA LEU A 73 -10.17 5.19 -4.37
C LEU A 73 -10.43 4.77 -2.91
N ILE A 74 -9.46 5.00 -2.03
CA ILE A 74 -9.57 4.80 -0.59
C ILE A 74 -9.69 6.19 0.08
N GLN A 75 -10.79 6.43 0.79
CA GLN A 75 -10.99 7.69 1.53
C GLN A 75 -10.12 7.73 2.81
N PRO A 76 -9.88 8.91 3.39
CA PRO A 76 -9.19 9.02 4.68
C PRO A 76 -9.83 8.13 5.76
N GLY A 77 -9.01 7.40 6.50
CA GLY A 77 -9.44 6.45 7.52
C GLY A 77 -10.00 5.11 7.00
N GLN A 78 -10.05 4.90 5.68
CA GLN A 78 -10.43 3.61 5.09
C GLN A 78 -9.19 2.74 4.81
N CYS A 79 -9.43 1.44 4.63
CA CYS A 79 -8.39 0.47 4.34
C CYS A 79 -8.81 -0.56 3.28
N LEU A 80 -7.81 -1.19 2.68
CA LEU A 80 -7.92 -2.25 1.68
C LEU A 80 -6.86 -3.31 1.95
N SER A 81 -7.16 -4.56 1.62
CA SER A 81 -6.17 -5.63 1.57
C SER A 81 -6.03 -6.13 0.14
N VAL A 82 -4.78 -6.22 -0.35
CA VAL A 82 -4.47 -6.69 -1.71
C VAL A 82 -3.53 -7.88 -1.61
N SER A 83 -3.84 -8.96 -2.33
CA SER A 83 -2.92 -10.10 -2.48
C SER A 83 -1.78 -9.72 -3.41
N VAL A 84 -0.54 -9.94 -2.97
CA VAL A 84 0.66 -9.69 -3.78
C VAL A 84 1.14 -11.01 -4.35
N ASN A 85 0.73 -11.28 -5.59
CA ASN A 85 1.21 -12.40 -6.38
C ASN A 85 1.05 -12.12 -7.87
N ASP A 86 2.02 -12.59 -8.66
CA ASP A 86 2.03 -12.43 -10.12
C ASP A 86 1.94 -10.95 -10.59
N ILE A 87 2.49 -10.05 -9.78
CA ILE A 87 2.56 -8.61 -10.04
C ILE A 87 3.98 -8.07 -9.83
N ILE A 88 4.24 -6.87 -10.34
CA ILE A 88 5.47 -6.12 -10.08
C ILE A 88 5.30 -5.01 -9.06
N GLY A 89 4.07 -4.64 -8.72
CA GLY A 89 3.88 -3.63 -7.69
C GLY A 89 2.43 -3.36 -7.34
N VAL A 90 2.27 -2.81 -6.14
CA VAL A 90 1.05 -2.15 -5.68
C VAL A 90 1.38 -0.66 -5.62
N TYR A 91 0.66 0.14 -6.40
CA TYR A 91 0.86 1.58 -6.43
C TYR A 91 -0.27 2.31 -5.72
N VAL A 92 0.07 3.54 -5.32
CA VAL A 92 -0.83 4.52 -4.77
C VAL A 92 -0.61 5.83 -5.51
N GLU A 93 -1.68 6.57 -5.77
CA GLU A 93 -1.61 7.90 -6.34
C GLU A 93 -2.45 8.88 -5.52
N CYS A 94 -1.84 10.00 -5.17
CA CYS A 94 -2.50 11.10 -4.47
C CYS A 94 -2.19 12.41 -5.20
N THR A 95 -3.18 13.29 -5.37
CA THR A 95 -2.98 14.59 -6.01
C THR A 95 -2.22 15.57 -5.11
N SER A 96 -2.40 15.45 -3.80
CA SER A 96 -1.75 16.23 -2.75
C SER A 96 -0.92 15.29 -1.87
N ASP A 97 -0.69 15.67 -0.61
CA ASP A 97 0.00 14.87 0.39
C ASP A 97 -0.99 13.98 1.16
N SER A 98 -0.70 12.68 1.24
CA SER A 98 -1.34 11.76 2.16
C SER A 98 -0.32 10.83 2.82
N VAL A 99 -0.70 10.17 3.90
CA VAL A 99 0.11 9.18 4.60
C VAL A 99 -0.59 7.83 4.49
N VAL A 100 0.13 6.81 4.02
CA VAL A 100 -0.41 5.46 3.86
C VAL A 100 0.39 4.49 4.71
N HIS A 101 -0.31 3.74 5.54
CA HIS A 101 0.26 2.68 6.38
C HIS A 101 0.10 1.34 5.69
N CYS A 102 1.17 0.56 5.70
CA CYS A 102 1.25 -0.75 5.09
C CYS A 102 1.63 -1.80 6.13
N LEU A 103 1.01 -2.96 6.03
CA LEU A 103 1.28 -4.12 6.87
C LEU A 103 1.27 -5.39 6.00
N ILE A 104 2.32 -6.20 6.12
CA ILE A 104 2.50 -7.43 5.33
C ILE A 104 2.06 -8.64 6.17
N TYR A 105 1.10 -9.41 5.65
CA TYR A 105 0.52 -10.61 6.27
C TYR A 105 0.82 -11.90 5.49
#